data_AF-A0A8X6X7U0-F1
#
_entry.id   AF-A0A8X6X7U0-F1
#
_cell.length_a   1.000
_cell.length_b   1.000
_cell.length_c   1.000
_cell.angle_alpha   90.00
_cell.angle_beta   90.00
_cell.angle_gamma   90.00
#
_symmetry.space_group_name_H-M   'P 1'
#
loop_
_entity.id
_entity.type
_entity.pdbx_description
1 polymer ?
#
loop_
_entity_poly.entity_id
_entity_poly.type
_entity_poly.pdbx_seq_one_letter_code
_entity_poly.pdbx_strand_id
1 'polypeptide(L)'
;MELGDRRPSDLLRQMKSLAGSSISDELIKSLWLQRLPQQTQAILSISKDSLNNIAEMADKIIAVYSSSEVCSVANNNSSPKSNDRNKLEALQADIVALTKKFDEFSRNSRQRSKSREHSKRNRSKSNSSRYAFCWYHFKFGNNAKCVQPCQFKRNVSEN
;
A
#
# COMPACT_ATOMS: atom_id res chain seq x y z
N MET A 1 33.96 11.33 14.64
CA MET A 1 33.63 12.09 15.87
C MET A 1 32.19 12.55 15.72
N GLU A 2 31.26 11.63 15.98
CA GLU A 2 29.82 11.88 15.93
C GLU A 2 29.42 12.75 17.13
N LEU A 3 28.63 13.77 16.88
CA LEU A 3 27.94 14.52 17.92
C LEU A 3 26.77 13.68 18.41
N GLY A 4 27.05 12.72 19.27
CA GLY A 4 26.02 12.07 20.07
C GLY A 4 25.48 13.09 21.08
N ASP A 5 24.23 13.51 20.88
CA ASP A 5 23.33 14.25 21.79
C ASP A 5 23.82 15.56 22.43
N ARG A 6 24.98 16.08 22.05
CA ARG A 6 25.58 17.24 22.70
C ARG A 6 25.02 18.56 22.15
N ARG A 7 24.72 19.50 23.04
CA ARG A 7 24.24 20.83 22.65
C ARG A 7 25.30 21.56 21.78
N PRO A 8 24.90 22.18 20.66
CA PRO A 8 25.78 23.01 19.86
C PRO A 8 26.62 24.02 20.66
N SER A 9 26.05 24.64 21.70
CA SER A 9 26.77 25.56 22.60
C SER A 9 27.91 24.89 23.38
N ASP A 10 27.71 23.65 23.84
CA ASP A 10 28.73 22.87 24.53
C ASP A 10 29.87 22.46 23.60
N LEU A 11 29.53 22.06 22.36
CA LEU A 11 30.52 21.78 21.33
C LEU A 11 31.38 23.02 21.05
N LEU A 12 30.74 24.18 20.89
CA LEU A 12 31.46 25.42 20.62
C LEU A 12 32.45 25.75 21.75
N ARG A 13 32.01 25.62 23.00
CA ARG A 13 32.86 25.87 24.17
C ARG A 13 34.06 24.93 24.20
N GLN A 14 33.86 23.65 23.88
CA GLN A 14 34.96 22.70 23.76
C GLN A 14 35.93 23.07 22.64
N MET A 15 35.41 23.43 21.47
CA MET A 15 36.25 23.87 20.34
C MET A 15 37.09 25.09 20.71
N LYS A 16 36.50 26.08 21.40
CA LYS A 16 37.23 27.25 21.92
C LYS A 16 38.31 26.85 22.94
N SER A 17 38.00 25.94 23.86
CA SER A 17 39.00 25.49 24.86
C SER A 17 40.18 24.74 24.23
N LEU A 18 39.95 24.00 23.14
CA LEU A 18 40.99 23.26 22.43
C LEU A 18 41.81 24.15 21.49
N ALA A 19 41.14 25.11 20.85
CA ALA A 19 41.77 26.07 19.95
C ALA A 19 42.67 27.07 20.69
N GLY A 20 42.31 27.46 21.92
CA GLY A 20 42.97 28.54 22.63
C GLY A 20 42.84 29.87 21.88
N SER A 21 43.85 30.74 21.99
CA SER A 21 43.88 32.08 21.36
C SER A 21 44.48 32.11 19.95
N SER A 22 44.81 30.95 19.36
CA SER A 22 45.53 30.87 18.09
C SER A 22 44.62 30.81 16.86
N ILE A 23 43.34 30.47 17.03
CA ILE A 23 42.36 30.31 15.94
C ILE A 23 41.33 31.44 16.01
N SER A 24 41.02 32.05 14.86
CA SER A 24 40.00 33.10 14.79
C SER A 24 38.60 32.54 15.02
N ASP A 25 37.73 33.36 15.62
CA ASP A 25 36.32 33.01 15.84
C ASP A 25 35.59 32.70 14.52
N GLU A 26 36.00 33.29 13.39
CA GLU A 26 35.44 32.98 12.07
C GLU A 26 35.76 31.53 11.61
N LEU A 27 37.00 31.08 11.82
CA LEU A 27 37.38 29.70 11.49
C LEU A 27 36.68 28.71 12.43
N ILE A 28 36.59 29.02 13.72
CA ILE A 28 35.84 28.21 14.68
C ILE A 28 34.37 28.13 14.26
N LYS A 29 33.75 29.25 13.86
CA LYS A 29 32.37 29.28 13.36
C LYS A 29 32.19 28.36 12.15
N SER A 30 33.06 28.45 11.15
CA SER A 30 32.99 27.60 9.95
C SER A 30 33.08 26.11 10.29
N LEU A 31 34.09 25.71 11.07
CA LEU A 31 34.30 24.32 11.46
C LEU A 31 33.17 23.79 12.36
N TRP A 32 32.65 24.64 13.25
CA TRP A 32 31.54 24.30 14.14
C TRP A 32 30.24 24.11 13.36
N LEU A 33 29.92 25.00 12.42
CA LEU A 33 28.75 24.87 11.54
C LEU A 33 28.80 23.56 10.75
N GLN A 34 29.96 23.18 10.18
CA GLN A 34 30.12 21.91 9.44
C GLN A 34 29.73 20.66 10.25
N ARG A 35 29.73 20.75 11.58
CA ARG A 35 29.36 19.64 12.47
C ARG A 35 27.86 19.62 12.81
N LEU A 36 27.10 20.67 12.50
CA LEU A 36 25.66 20.76 12.80
C LEU A 36 24.80 20.15 11.67
N PRO A 37 23.51 19.85 11.91
CA PRO A 37 22.58 19.47 10.85
C PRO A 37 22.43 20.55 9.77
N GLN A 38 22.19 20.15 8.52
CA GLN A 38 22.13 21.05 7.36
C GLN A 38 21.11 22.19 7.52
N GLN A 39 19.97 21.91 8.16
CA GLN A 39 18.91 22.88 8.41
C GLN A 39 19.40 23.99 9.36
N THR A 40 20.10 23.60 10.43
CA THR A 40 20.71 24.53 11.39
C THR A 40 21.83 25.33 10.73
N GLN A 41 22.65 24.71 9.88
CA GLN A 41 23.70 25.41 9.12
C GLN A 41 23.13 26.51 8.23
N ALA A 42 22.10 26.20 7.45
CA ALA A 42 21.46 27.14 6.53
C ALA A 42 20.98 28.40 7.25
N ILE A 43 20.30 28.22 8.39
CA ILE A 43 19.76 29.33 9.19
C ILE A 43 20.88 30.20 9.80
N LEU A 44 21.93 29.57 10.34
CA LEU A 44 22.98 30.28 11.08
C LEU A 44 24.07 30.88 10.21
N SER A 45 24.27 30.36 8.98
CA SER A 45 25.29 30.82 8.04
C SER A 45 25.20 32.32 7.74
N ILE A 46 23.99 32.88 7.73
CA ILE A 46 23.73 34.30 7.43
C ILE A 46 23.77 35.22 8.65
N SER A 47 23.83 34.67 9.87
CA SER A 47 23.83 35.48 11.11
C SER A 47 25.18 36.19 11.28
N LYS A 48 25.11 37.47 11.63
CA LYS A 48 26.25 38.35 11.95
C LYS A 48 26.42 38.54 13.47
N ASP A 49 25.72 37.77 14.29
CA ASP A 49 25.80 37.86 15.74
C ASP A 49 27.13 37.32 16.27
N SER A 50 27.36 37.55 17.57
CA SER A 50 28.50 36.95 18.27
C SER A 50 28.41 35.42 18.22
N LEU A 51 29.56 34.75 18.20
CA LEU A 51 29.63 33.30 18.09
C LEU A 51 28.90 32.58 19.25
N ASN A 52 28.86 33.18 20.44
CA ASN A 52 28.11 32.66 21.58
C ASN A 52 26.59 32.74 21.34
N ASN A 53 26.09 33.86 20.80
CA ASN A 53 24.67 34.02 20.47
C ASN A 53 24.24 33.04 19.37
N ILE A 54 25.10 32.82 18.37
CA ILE A 54 24.88 31.82 17.31
C ILE A 54 24.78 30.41 17.90
N ALA A 55 25.61 30.07 18.89
CA ALA A 55 25.52 28.82 19.63
C ALA A 55 24.20 28.65 20.38
N GLU A 56 23.74 29.69 21.08
CA GLU A 56 22.43 29.65 21.76
C GLU A 56 21.26 29.52 20.78
N MET A 57 21.34 30.17 19.61
CA MET A 57 20.34 30.00 18.55
C MET A 57 20.33 28.57 18.01
N ALA A 58 21.50 27.96 17.82
CA ALA A 58 21.60 26.57 17.38
C ALA A 58 20.91 25.62 18.37
N ASP A 59 21.11 25.81 19.68
CA ASP A 59 20.46 24.99 20.71
C ASP A 59 18.93 25.09 20.60
N LYS A 60 18.39 26.30 20.41
CA LYS A 60 16.94 26.52 20.24
C LYS A 60 16.40 25.88 18.96
N ILE A 61 17.11 26.04 17.85
CA ILE A 61 16.75 25.46 16.56
C ILE A 61 16.67 23.93 16.68
N ILE A 62 17.70 23.30 17.26
CA ILE A 62 17.70 21.85 17.46
C ILE A 62 16.55 21.43 18.38
N ALA A 63 16.30 22.15 19.48
CA ALA A 63 15.18 21.84 20.37
C ALA A 63 13.81 21.88 19.67
N VAL A 64 13.60 22.83 18.74
CA VAL A 64 12.37 22.90 17.92
C VAL A 64 12.23 21.68 17.01
N TYR A 65 13.30 21.28 16.34
CA TYR A 65 13.28 20.11 15.45
C TYR A 65 13.19 18.78 16.21
N SER A 66 13.81 18.67 17.39
CA SER A 66 13.67 17.50 18.28
C SER A 66 12.26 17.38 18.88
N SER A 67 11.59 18.51 19.13
CA SER A 67 10.18 18.52 19.59
C SER A 67 9.21 18.19 18.44
N SER A 68 9.59 18.58 17.21
CA SER A 68 8.88 18.27 15.97
C SER A 68 9.26 16.88 15.44
N GLU A 69 9.11 15.82 16.25
CA GLU A 69 9.06 14.42 15.78
C GLU A 69 7.80 14.15 14.91
N VAL A 70 7.51 15.02 13.93
CA VAL A 70 6.53 14.79 12.87
C VAL A 70 7.24 15.05 11.55
N CYS A 71 8.07 14.07 11.19
CA CYS A 71 8.53 13.69 9.85
C CYS A 71 9.87 12.96 9.99
N SER A 72 9.82 11.78 10.60
CA SER A 72 10.90 10.81 10.51
C SER A 72 11.08 10.42 9.03
N VAL A 73 12.07 11.03 8.38
CA VAL A 73 12.91 10.33 7.41
C VAL A 73 14.15 9.88 8.19
N ALA A 74 13.95 9.04 9.21
CA ALA A 74 15.04 8.41 9.92
C ALA A 74 15.29 7.04 9.30
N ASN A 75 16.40 7.01 8.59
CA ASN A 75 17.15 5.83 8.21
C ASN A 75 17.20 4.83 9.38
N ASN A 76 17.01 3.56 9.06
CA ASN A 76 16.96 2.39 9.95
C ASN A 76 18.02 2.47 11.07
N ASN A 77 17.59 2.47 12.36
CA ASN A 77 18.26 1.79 13.50
C ASN A 77 17.74 2.15 14.91
N SER A 78 16.69 2.95 15.09
CA SER A 78 16.08 3.10 16.43
C SER A 78 15.00 2.05 16.66
N SER A 79 15.19 1.26 17.72
CA SER A 79 14.28 0.21 18.20
C SER A 79 12.83 0.72 18.26
N PRO A 80 11.84 0.01 17.70
CA PRO A 80 10.48 0.51 17.61
C PRO A 80 9.88 0.68 19.00
N LYS A 81 9.38 1.89 19.29
CA LYS A 81 8.54 2.19 20.46
C LYS A 81 7.46 1.10 20.54
N SER A 82 7.26 0.47 21.70
CA SER A 82 6.45 -0.76 21.87
C SER A 82 5.04 -0.70 21.26
N ASN A 83 4.43 0.49 21.21
CA ASN A 83 3.14 0.73 20.56
C ASN A 83 3.16 0.52 19.03
N ASP A 84 4.29 0.79 18.37
CA ASP A 84 4.43 0.61 16.93
C ASP A 84 4.70 -0.85 16.58
N ARG A 85 5.40 -1.59 17.46
CA ARG A 85 5.59 -3.03 17.30
C ARG A 85 4.26 -3.79 17.38
N ASN A 86 3.39 -3.44 18.32
CA ASN A 86 2.05 -4.03 18.46
C ASN A 86 1.16 -3.73 17.25
N LYS A 87 1.22 -2.50 16.70
CA LYS A 87 0.50 -2.15 15.46
C LYS A 87 1.04 -2.92 14.26
N LEU A 88 2.35 -3.12 14.17
CA LEU A 88 2.97 -3.85 13.07
C LEU A 88 2.62 -5.35 13.14
N GLU A 89 2.62 -5.96 14.33
CA GLU A 89 2.15 -7.33 14.52
C GLU A 89 0.65 -7.48 14.19
N ALA A 90 -0.19 -6.52 14.57
CA ALA A 90 -1.61 -6.51 14.20
C ALA A 90 -1.81 -6.41 12.68
N LEU A 91 -1.09 -5.50 12.01
CA LEU A 91 -1.14 -5.39 10.54
C LEU A 91 -0.61 -6.65 9.84
N GLN A 92 0.42 -7.28 10.38
CA GLN A 92 0.94 -8.54 9.86
C GLN A 92 -0.10 -9.65 9.97
N ALA A 93 -0.82 -9.73 11.10
CA ALA A 93 -1.91 -10.67 11.29
C ALA A 93 -3.07 -10.42 10.32
N ASP A 94 -3.44 -9.16 10.10
CA ASP A 94 -4.48 -8.78 9.15
C ASP A 94 -4.10 -9.16 7.71
N ILE A 95 -2.85 -8.92 7.30
CA ILE A 95 -2.35 -9.31 5.97
C ILE A 95 -2.48 -10.83 5.78
N VAL A 96 -2.04 -11.64 6.76
CA VAL A 96 -2.15 -13.10 6.69
C VAL A 96 -3.61 -13.55 6.60
N ALA A 97 -4.50 -12.93 7.38
CA ALA A 97 -5.93 -13.23 7.36
C ALA A 97 -6.57 -12.87 6.00
N LEU A 98 -6.20 -11.73 5.41
CA LEU A 98 -6.66 -11.32 4.08
C LEU A 98 -6.16 -12.28 3.00
N THR A 99 -4.88 -12.65 3.03
CA THR A 99 -4.32 -13.62 2.06
C THR A 99 -5.06 -14.95 2.11
N LYS A 100 -5.35 -15.47 3.31
CA LYS A 100 -6.12 -16.71 3.47
C LYS A 100 -7.53 -16.60 2.88
N LYS A 101 -8.24 -15.50 3.14
CA LYS A 101 -9.58 -15.24 2.57
C LYS A 101 -9.53 -15.15 1.05
N PHE A 102 -8.49 -14.54 0.49
CA PHE A 102 -8.30 -14.45 -0.96
C PHE A 102 -8.08 -15.83 -1.60
N ASP A 103 -7.28 -16.68 -0.98
CA ASP A 103 -7.04 -18.05 -1.45
C ASP A 103 -8.32 -18.90 -1.40
N GLU A 104 -9.10 -18.80 -0.33
CA GLU A 104 -10.39 -19.48 -0.20
C GLU A 104 -11.38 -19.02 -1.27
N PHE A 105 -11.48 -17.71 -1.51
CA PHE A 105 -12.31 -17.13 -2.55
C PHE A 105 -11.90 -17.60 -3.95
N SER A 106 -10.60 -17.60 -4.24
CA SER A 106 -10.03 -18.08 -5.50
C SER A 106 -10.33 -19.57 -5.74
N ARG A 107 -10.21 -20.42 -4.71
CA ARG A 107 -10.55 -21.84 -4.77
C ARG A 107 -12.03 -22.09 -5.04
N ASN A 108 -12.92 -21.37 -4.35
CA ASN A 108 -14.37 -21.50 -4.54
C ASN A 108 -14.82 -21.07 -5.96
N SER A 109 -14.20 -20.01 -6.49
CA SER A 109 -14.43 -19.58 -7.88
C SER A 109 -14.05 -20.68 -8.89
N ARG A 110 -12.90 -21.34 -8.70
CA ARG A 110 -12.46 -22.46 -9.57
C ARG A 110 -13.34 -23.71 -9.46
N GLN A 111 -13.86 -24.03 -8.27
CA GLN A 111 -14.78 -25.17 -8.10
C GLN A 111 -16.09 -24.97 -8.86
N ARG A 112 -16.65 -23.75 -8.84
CA ARG A 112 -17.88 -23.42 -9.60
C ARG A 112 -17.68 -23.51 -11.11
N SER A 113 -16.49 -23.20 -11.61
CA SER A 113 -16.15 -23.34 -13.04
C SER A 113 -16.07 -24.81 -13.47
N LYS A 114 -15.58 -25.69 -12.59
CA LYS A 114 -15.40 -27.12 -12.88
C LYS A 114 -16.70 -27.92 -12.86
N SER A 115 -17.73 -27.45 -12.15
CA SER A 115 -19.07 -28.03 -12.15
C SER A 115 -19.90 -27.77 -13.43
N ARG A 116 -19.36 -27.01 -14.40
CA ARG A 116 -20.03 -26.75 -15.69
C ARG A 116 -19.49 -27.57 -16.86
N GLU A 117 -18.48 -28.41 -16.64
CA GLU A 117 -17.98 -29.30 -17.67
C GLU A 117 -18.63 -30.68 -17.57
N HIS A 118 -19.26 -31.08 -18.68
CA HIS A 118 -19.90 -32.38 -18.90
C HIS A 118 -21.29 -32.63 -18.27
N SER A 119 -22.30 -32.00 -18.87
CA SER A 119 -23.45 -32.79 -19.32
C SER A 119 -23.53 -32.68 -20.84
N LYS A 120 -22.74 -33.51 -21.54
CA LYS A 120 -23.09 -33.91 -22.92
C LYS A 120 -24.37 -34.73 -22.80
N ARG A 121 -25.49 -34.00 -22.71
CA ARG A 121 -26.82 -34.57 -22.83
C ARG A 121 -26.87 -35.16 -24.23
N ASN A 122 -26.63 -36.47 -24.35
CA ASN A 122 -27.01 -37.24 -25.52
C ASN A 122 -28.47 -36.90 -25.75
N ARG A 123 -28.75 -36.01 -26.71
CA ARG A 123 -30.09 -35.76 -27.20
C ARG A 123 -30.47 -37.06 -27.89
N SER A 124 -31.06 -37.97 -27.11
CA SER A 124 -31.76 -39.12 -27.64
C SER A 124 -32.68 -38.59 -28.72
N LYS A 125 -32.44 -39.03 -29.96
CA LYS A 125 -33.26 -38.75 -31.13
C LYS A 125 -34.70 -39.05 -30.69
N SER A 126 -35.49 -38.00 -30.47
CA SER A 126 -36.83 -38.14 -29.90
C SER A 126 -37.57 -39.12 -30.78
N ASN A 127 -37.95 -40.28 -30.22
CA ASN A 127 -38.58 -41.35 -30.97
C ASN A 127 -39.95 -40.84 -31.43
N SER A 128 -39.99 -40.28 -32.64
CA SER A 128 -41.17 -39.69 -33.27
C SER A 128 -42.26 -40.73 -33.55
N SER A 129 -42.00 -42.01 -33.28
CA SER A 129 -42.95 -43.10 -33.42
C SER A 129 -44.10 -43.10 -32.41
N ARG A 130 -43.99 -42.37 -31.27
CA ARG A 130 -45.05 -42.37 -30.23
C ARG A 130 -46.10 -41.26 -30.40
N TYR A 131 -45.87 -40.34 -31.32
CA TYR A 131 -46.73 -39.18 -31.54
C TYR A 131 -47.05 -39.09 -33.03
N ALA A 132 -48.30 -38.76 -33.38
CA ALA A 132 -48.71 -38.62 -34.79
C ALA A 132 -47.94 -37.51 -35.54
N PHE A 133 -47.26 -36.64 -34.81
CA PHE A 133 -46.43 -35.55 -35.31
C PHE A 133 -45.25 -35.31 -34.36
N CYS A 134 -44.29 -34.47 -34.74
CA CYS A 134 -43.07 -34.28 -33.95
C CYS A 134 -43.39 -33.79 -32.52
N TRP A 135 -42.48 -34.09 -31.58
CA TRP A 135 -42.66 -33.76 -30.16
C TRP A 135 -42.97 -32.27 -29.91
N TYR A 136 -42.38 -31.38 -30.71
CA TYR A 136 -42.64 -29.94 -30.59
C TYR A 136 -44.09 -29.59 -30.92
N HIS A 137 -44.69 -30.17 -31.98
CA HIS A 137 -46.11 -29.93 -32.29
C HIS A 137 -47.03 -30.65 -31.28
N PHE A 138 -46.62 -31.79 -30.71
CA PHE A 138 -47.35 -32.42 -29.60
C PHE A 138 -47.46 -31.50 -28.39
N LYS A 139 -46.36 -30.82 -28.04
CA LYS A 139 -46.31 -29.95 -26.86
C LYS A 139 -46.86 -28.55 -27.10
N PHE A 140 -46.66 -27.98 -28.29
CA PHE A 140 -46.89 -26.55 -28.57
C PHE A 140 -47.90 -26.28 -29.70
N GLY A 141 -48.46 -27.33 -30.33
CA GLY A 141 -49.44 -27.20 -31.41
C GLY A 141 -48.92 -26.36 -32.59
N ASN A 142 -49.80 -25.58 -33.22
CA ASN A 142 -49.49 -24.74 -34.40
C ASN A 142 -48.38 -23.70 -34.17
N ASN A 143 -48.02 -23.39 -32.93
CA ASN A 143 -47.01 -22.39 -32.58
C ASN A 143 -45.62 -23.01 -32.31
N ALA A 144 -45.44 -24.29 -32.63
CA ALA A 144 -44.19 -24.99 -32.42
C ALA A 144 -43.07 -24.47 -33.32
N LYS A 145 -41.90 -24.21 -32.74
CA LYS A 145 -40.65 -23.95 -33.49
C LYS A 145 -40.00 -25.28 -33.88
N CYS A 146 -40.59 -25.94 -34.88
CA CYS A 146 -40.08 -27.20 -35.41
C CYS A 146 -39.06 -26.97 -36.55
N VAL A 147 -38.09 -27.88 -36.69
CA VAL A 147 -37.12 -27.90 -37.79
C VAL A 147 -37.57 -28.90 -38.85
N GLN A 148 -37.52 -28.51 -40.13
CA GLN A 148 -37.91 -29.36 -41.25
C GLN A 148 -36.88 -30.50 -41.48
N PRO A 149 -37.31 -31.70 -41.92
CA PRO A 149 -38.65 -32.05 -42.41
C PRO A 149 -39.62 -32.52 -41.32
N CYS A 150 -40.80 -31.89 -41.22
CA CYS A 150 -41.87 -32.25 -40.28
C CYS A 150 -43.20 -32.45 -41.03
N GLN A 151 -43.92 -33.54 -40.73
CA GLN A 151 -45.16 -33.94 -41.42
C GLN A 151 -46.44 -33.28 -40.86
N PHE A 152 -46.31 -32.32 -39.93
CA PHE A 152 -47.44 -31.64 -39.32
C PHE A 152 -48.10 -30.67 -40.31
N LYS A 153 -49.39 -30.88 -40.62
CA LYS A 153 -50.20 -29.97 -41.45
C LYS A 153 -51.02 -29.05 -40.54
N ARG A 154 -50.84 -27.74 -40.67
CA ARG A 154 -51.65 -26.75 -39.96
C ARG A 154 -53.05 -26.72 -40.58
N ASN A 155 -54.07 -27.11 -39.82
CA ASN A 155 -55.46 -26.91 -40.24
C ASN A 155 -55.77 -25.41 -40.12
N VAL A 156 -55.90 -24.74 -41.26
CA VAL A 156 -56.46 -23.39 -41.35
C VAL A 156 -57.94 -23.59 -41.67
N SER A 157 -58.80 -23.40 -40.67
CA SER A 157 -60.23 -23.26 -40.93
C SER A 157 -60.43 -21.86 -41.54
N GLU A 158 -60.67 -21.80 -42.85
CA GLU A 158 -61.25 -20.63 -43.50
C GLU A 158 -62.69 -20.45 -42.99
N ASN A 159 -63.02 -19.20 -42.66
CA ASN A 159 -64.35 -18.79 -42.23
C ASN A 159 -65.27 -18.60 -43.44
#